data_AF-A0AAE7C281-F1
#
_entry.id   AF-A0AAE7C281-F1
#
_cell.length_a   1.000
_cell.length_b   1.000
_cell.length_c   1.000
_cell.angle_alpha   90.00
_cell.angle_beta   90.00
_cell.angle_gamma   90.00
#
_symmetry.space_group_name_H-M   'P 1'
#
loop_
_entity.id
_entity.type
_entity.pdbx_description
1 polymer ?
#
loop_
_entity_poly.entity_id
_entity_poly.type
_entity_poly.pdbx_seq_one_letter_code
_entity_poly.pdbx_strand_id
1 'polypeptide(L)'
;MKITFRQDLVGAVVFLTVSAILWFLIPYQIVTDEDDVITAQTFPRLIIGLMALCSAVLLIKELIKLIRKQPSKMVEIHFQQELRSLFIVGLLALYWGLLHWLPFMFASILFAYGCLLFFRCHKWHYYAIVAAVIVSVSLFFQHFLNVSLP
;
A
#
# COMPACT_ATOMS: atom_id res chain seq x y z
N MET A 1 18.40 0.35 -14.65
CA MET A 1 18.27 -1.02 -15.16
C MET A 1 16.81 -1.23 -15.52
N LYS A 2 16.52 -1.68 -16.75
CA LYS A 2 15.15 -1.96 -17.20
C LYS A 2 14.89 -3.45 -16.99
N ILE A 3 13.93 -3.80 -16.15
CA ILE A 3 13.52 -5.19 -15.95
C ILE A 3 12.14 -5.32 -16.60
N THR A 4 12.05 -6.14 -17.64
CA THR A 4 10.78 -6.52 -18.25
C THR A 4 10.30 -7.80 -17.61
N PHE A 5 9.04 -7.82 -17.20
CA PHE A 5 8.43 -9.03 -16.68
C PHE A 5 7.01 -9.20 -17.26
N ARG A 6 6.55 -10.44 -17.27
CA ARG A 6 5.20 -10.79 -17.72
C ARG A 6 4.24 -10.42 -16.61
N GLN A 7 3.68 -9.21 -16.68
CA GLN A 7 2.83 -8.66 -15.62
C GLN A 7 1.67 -9.60 -15.28
N ASP A 8 1.00 -10.11 -16.31
CA ASP A 8 -0.15 -11.00 -16.15
C ASP A 8 0.27 -12.32 -15.48
N LEU A 9 1.40 -12.92 -15.88
CA LEU A 9 1.90 -14.15 -15.26
C LEU A 9 2.30 -13.95 -13.79
N VAL A 10 3.04 -12.88 -13.50
CA VAL A 10 3.47 -12.57 -12.12
C VAL A 10 2.27 -12.23 -11.25
N GLY A 11 1.32 -11.43 -11.75
CA GLY A 11 0.07 -11.13 -11.06
C GLY A 11 -0.72 -12.40 -10.75
N ALA A 12 -0.90 -13.29 -11.72
CA ALA A 12 -1.56 -14.59 -11.51
C ALA A 12 -0.89 -15.39 -10.38
N VAL A 13 0.43 -15.53 -10.41
CA VAL A 13 1.16 -16.28 -9.38
C VAL A 13 0.99 -15.62 -8.01
N VAL A 14 1.20 -14.31 -7.90
CA VAL A 14 1.09 -13.58 -6.63
C VAL A 14 -0.31 -13.67 -6.05
N PHE A 15 -1.36 -13.39 -6.83
CA PHE A 15 -2.74 -13.46 -6.34
C PHE A 15 -3.17 -14.88 -6.00
N LEU A 16 -2.71 -15.89 -6.73
CA LEU A 16 -2.98 -17.28 -6.41
C LEU A 16 -2.32 -17.66 -5.08
N THR A 17 -1.03 -17.34 -4.89
CA THR A 17 -0.32 -17.59 -3.63
C THR A 17 -0.97 -16.87 -2.45
N VAL A 18 -1.30 -15.57 -2.59
CA VAL A 18 -1.98 -14.79 -1.55
C VAL A 18 -3.36 -15.37 -1.24
N SER A 19 -4.13 -15.76 -2.26
CA SER A 19 -5.46 -16.37 -2.05
C SER A 19 -5.36 -17.67 -1.27
N ALA A 20 -4.37 -18.52 -1.58
CA ALA A 20 -4.14 -19.76 -0.87
C ALA A 20 -3.78 -19.50 0.59
N ILE A 21 -2.84 -18.59 0.86
CA ILE A 21 -2.44 -18.23 2.23
C ILE A 21 -3.64 -17.72 3.04
N LEU A 22 -4.40 -16.77 2.49
CA LEU A 22 -5.55 -16.19 3.18
C LEU A 22 -6.66 -17.23 3.42
N TRP A 23 -6.87 -18.16 2.50
CA TRP A 23 -7.84 -19.24 2.66
C TRP A 23 -7.56 -20.09 3.91
N PHE A 24 -6.29 -20.42 4.17
CA PHE A 24 -5.88 -21.13 5.37
C PHE A 24 -5.89 -20.26 6.62
N LEU A 25 -5.71 -18.95 6.46
CA LEU A 25 -5.62 -18.01 7.59
C LEU A 25 -6.99 -17.59 8.14
N ILE A 26 -8.05 -17.59 7.32
CA ILE A 26 -9.42 -17.25 7.72
C ILE A 26 -9.90 -18.01 8.97
N PRO A 27 -9.88 -19.36 9.02
CA PRO A 27 -10.42 -20.08 10.17
C PRO A 27 -9.64 -19.79 11.46
N TYR A 28 -8.38 -19.39 11.33
CA TYR A 28 -7.54 -19.01 12.48
C TYR A 28 -7.81 -17.57 12.95
N GLN A 29 -8.10 -16.65 12.02
CA GLN A 29 -8.32 -15.23 12.35
C GLN A 29 -9.76 -14.90 12.75
N ILE A 30 -10.73 -15.64 12.22
CA ILE A 30 -12.17 -15.37 12.43
C ILE A 30 -12.75 -16.60 13.12
N VAL A 31 -12.61 -16.68 14.44
CA VAL A 31 -13.24 -17.73 15.23
C VAL A 31 -14.76 -17.50 15.22
N THR A 32 -15.52 -18.56 15.00
CA THR A 32 -16.98 -18.52 14.96
C THR A 32 -17.54 -19.57 15.89
N ASP A 33 -18.36 -19.15 16.84
CA ASP A 33 -18.93 -20.03 17.88
C ASP A 33 -20.32 -20.58 17.48
N GLU A 34 -20.86 -20.14 16.35
CA GLU A 34 -22.18 -20.54 15.85
C GLU A 34 -22.04 -21.68 14.83
N ASP A 35 -22.80 -22.76 15.03
CA ASP A 35 -22.91 -23.92 14.11
C ASP A 35 -23.79 -23.62 12.88
N ASP A 36 -23.87 -22.35 12.49
CA ASP A 36 -24.69 -21.91 11.35
C ASP A 36 -23.96 -22.11 10.02
N VAL A 37 -24.72 -22.50 8.99
CA VAL A 37 -24.22 -22.74 7.62
C VAL A 37 -23.65 -21.46 7.00
N ILE A 38 -24.15 -20.29 7.40
CA ILE A 38 -23.66 -18.99 6.97
C ILE A 38 -23.08 -18.28 8.18
N THR A 39 -21.78 -18.05 8.16
CA THR A 39 -21.05 -17.44 9.27
C THR A 39 -20.29 -16.20 8.80
N ALA A 40 -19.67 -15.48 9.73
CA ALA A 40 -18.80 -14.33 9.42
C ALA A 40 -17.66 -14.66 8.45
N GLN A 41 -17.25 -15.94 8.35
CA GLN A 41 -16.24 -16.42 7.42
C GLN A 41 -16.73 -16.55 5.96
N THR A 42 -18.04 -16.66 5.72
CA THR A 42 -18.57 -17.01 4.40
C THR A 42 -18.24 -15.96 3.35
N PHE A 43 -18.40 -14.68 3.67
CA PHE A 43 -18.12 -13.59 2.74
C PHE A 43 -16.62 -13.47 2.39
N PRO A 44 -15.68 -13.44 3.37
CA PRO A 44 -14.24 -13.51 3.09
C PRO A 44 -13.84 -14.73 2.24
N ARG A 45 -14.38 -15.92 2.55
CA ARG A 45 -14.10 -17.14 1.78
C ARG A 45 -14.58 -17.00 0.33
N LEU A 46 -15.78 -16.49 0.09
CA LEU A 46 -16.28 -16.31 -1.27
C LEU A 46 -15.39 -15.37 -2.11
N ILE A 47 -14.98 -14.23 -1.56
CA ILE A 47 -14.12 -13.27 -2.28
C ILE A 47 -12.75 -13.89 -2.59
N ILE A 48 -12.13 -14.56 -1.62
CA ILE A 48 -10.83 -15.20 -1.84
C ILE A 48 -10.95 -16.36 -2.83
N GLY A 49 -12.02 -17.14 -2.77
CA GLY A 49 -12.30 -18.20 -3.73
C GLY A 49 -12.45 -17.66 -5.15
N LEU A 50 -13.16 -16.54 -5.32
CA LEU A 50 -13.28 -15.86 -6.60
C LEU A 50 -11.92 -15.34 -7.10
N MET A 51 -11.12 -14.73 -6.21
CA MET A 51 -9.76 -14.27 -6.52
C MET A 51 -8.85 -15.43 -6.95
N ALA A 52 -8.92 -16.57 -6.26
CA ALA A 52 -8.19 -17.79 -6.60
C ALA A 52 -8.61 -18.33 -7.98
N LEU A 53 -9.91 -18.36 -8.27
CA LEU A 53 -10.43 -18.80 -9.56
C LEU A 53 -9.99 -17.87 -10.70
N CYS A 54 -10.14 -16.56 -10.54
CA CYS A 54 -9.71 -15.58 -11.54
C CYS A 54 -8.21 -15.64 -11.81
N SER A 55 -7.40 -15.75 -10.74
CA SER A 55 -5.94 -15.87 -10.87
C SER A 55 -5.53 -17.19 -11.53
N ALA A 56 -6.19 -18.31 -11.23
CA ALA A 56 -5.96 -19.60 -11.90
C ALA A 56 -6.29 -19.54 -13.40
N VAL A 57 -7.42 -18.94 -13.78
CA VAL A 57 -7.79 -18.74 -15.20
C VAL A 57 -6.74 -17.89 -15.92
N LEU A 58 -6.25 -16.83 -15.26
CA LEU A 58 -5.23 -15.95 -15.81
C LEU A 58 -3.88 -16.66 -15.96
N LEU A 59 -3.51 -17.50 -14.98
CA LEU A 59 -2.31 -18.35 -15.01
C LEU A 59 -2.36 -19.32 -16.20
N ILE A 60 -3.48 -20.04 -16.38
CA ILE A 60 -3.66 -20.98 -17.49
C ILE A 60 -3.55 -20.25 -18.84
N LYS A 61 -4.19 -19.08 -18.99
CA LYS A 61 -4.09 -18.27 -20.22
C LYS A 61 -2.64 -17.89 -20.53
N GLU A 62 -1.88 -17.44 -19.54
CA GLU A 62 -0.48 -17.06 -19.73
C GLU A 62 0.45 -18.26 -19.98
N LEU A 63 0.18 -19.42 -19.37
CA LEU A 63 0.88 -20.68 -19.68
C LEU A 63 0.65 -21.12 -21.13
N ILE A 64 -0.61 -21.10 -21.60
CA ILE A 64 -0.93 -21.43 -23.00
C ILE A 64 -0.21 -20.45 -23.94
N LYS A 65 -0.19 -19.16 -23.60
CA LYS A 65 0.49 -18.11 -24.37
C LYS A 65 2.00 -18.31 -24.43
N LEU A 66 2.60 -18.75 -23.32
CA LEU A 66 4.01 -19.10 -23.22
C LEU A 66 4.36 -20.30 -24.11
N ILE A 67 3.55 -21.37 -24.06
CA ILE A 67 3.72 -22.57 -24.89
C ILE A 67 3.59 -22.23 -26.39
N ARG A 68 2.60 -21.41 -26.75
CA ARG A 68 2.34 -20.97 -28.12
C ARG A 68 3.29 -19.87 -28.63
N LYS A 69 4.30 -19.46 -27.84
CA LYS A 69 5.25 -18.38 -28.15
C LYS A 69 4.59 -17.06 -28.60
N GLN A 70 3.40 -16.78 -28.08
CA GLN A 70 2.67 -15.55 -28.40
C GLN A 70 3.20 -14.36 -27.55
N PRO A 71 3.11 -13.12 -28.06
CA PRO A 71 3.58 -11.95 -27.33
C PRO A 71 2.73 -11.71 -26.07
N SER A 72 3.26 -12.05 -24.90
CA SER A 72 2.71 -11.70 -23.58
C SER A 72 2.82 -10.20 -23.33
N LYS A 73 1.88 -9.61 -22.56
CA LYS A 73 1.99 -8.21 -22.14
C LYS A 73 3.22 -8.07 -21.24
N MET A 74 4.27 -7.46 -21.78
CA MET A 74 5.47 -7.11 -21.04
C MET A 74 5.28 -5.69 -20.50
N VAL A 75 5.46 -5.51 -19.20
CA VAL A 75 5.52 -4.17 -18.61
C VAL A 75 6.95 -3.87 -18.23
N GLU A 76 7.39 -2.68 -18.62
CA GLU A 76 8.72 -2.18 -18.32
C GLU A 76 8.72 -1.56 -16.92
N ILE A 77 9.43 -2.18 -15.97
CA ILE A 77 9.72 -1.53 -14.70
C ILE A 77 10.87 -0.55 -14.91
N HIS A 78 10.56 0.74 -14.76
CA HIS A 78 11.56 1.76 -14.52
C HIS A 78 11.97 1.73 -13.04
N PHE A 79 13.01 0.97 -12.72
CA PHE A 79 13.49 0.78 -11.34
C PHE A 79 13.67 2.09 -10.55
N GLN A 80 14.13 3.16 -11.20
CA GLN A 80 14.27 4.47 -10.56
C GLN A 80 12.93 5.14 -10.22
N GLN A 81 11.90 4.93 -11.03
CA GLN A 81 10.57 5.47 -10.81
C GLN A 81 9.84 4.67 -9.72
N GLU A 82 9.99 3.35 -9.72
CA GLU A 82 9.40 2.49 -8.70
C GLU A 82 10.06 2.70 -7.33
N LEU A 83 11.39 2.86 -7.27
CA LEU A 83 12.10 3.19 -6.04
C LEU A 83 11.68 4.57 -5.49
N ARG A 84 11.37 5.53 -6.35
CA ARG A 84 10.83 6.83 -5.94
C ARG A 84 9.46 6.70 -5.27
N SER A 85 8.56 5.92 -5.85
CA SER A 85 7.25 5.64 -5.25
C SER A 85 7.39 4.90 -3.92
N LEU A 86 8.27 3.89 -3.87
CA LEU A 86 8.57 3.14 -2.65
C LEU A 86 9.10 4.05 -1.53
N PHE A 87 9.93 5.04 -1.88
CA PHE A 87 10.45 6.01 -0.91
C PHE A 87 9.33 6.86 -0.28
N ILE A 88 8.36 7.33 -1.07
CA ILE A 88 7.21 8.08 -0.54
C ILE A 88 6.38 7.20 0.42
N VAL A 89 6.15 5.94 0.05
CA VAL A 89 5.46 4.97 0.93
C VAL A 89 6.25 4.76 2.22
N GLY A 90 7.57 4.61 2.13
CA GLY A 90 8.44 4.51 3.30
C GLY A 90 8.41 5.75 4.19
N LEU A 91 8.38 6.94 3.59
CA LEU A 91 8.25 8.20 4.33
C LEU A 91 6.91 8.31 5.05
N LEU A 92 5.83 7.81 4.44
CA LEU A 92 4.51 7.75 5.07
C LEU A 92 4.48 6.75 6.24
N ALA A 93 5.09 5.58 6.08
CA ALA A 93 5.22 4.60 7.17
C ALA A 93 6.05 5.17 8.33
N LEU A 94 7.12 5.91 8.02
CA LEU A 94 7.92 6.64 9.01
C LEU A 94 7.10 7.71 9.73
N TYR A 95 6.26 8.48 9.01
CA TYR A 95 5.36 9.46 9.62
C TYR A 95 4.38 8.82 10.60
N TRP A 96 3.77 7.69 10.23
CA TRP A 96 2.92 6.91 11.14
C TRP A 96 3.68 6.48 12.40
N GLY A 97 4.91 6.00 12.27
CA GLY A 97 5.76 5.66 13.42
C GLY A 97 6.13 6.88 14.28
N LEU A 98 6.39 8.02 13.66
CA LEU A 98 6.71 9.27 14.36
C LEU A 98 5.55 9.78 15.21
N LEU A 99 4.31 9.65 14.73
CA LEU A 99 3.12 10.04 15.48
C LEU A 99 2.94 9.25 16.79
N HIS A 100 3.61 8.10 16.94
CA HIS A 100 3.57 7.36 18.20
C HIS A 100 4.51 7.95 19.27
N TRP A 101 5.52 8.73 18.87
CA TRP A 101 6.57 9.24 19.76
C TRP A 101 6.62 10.77 19.85
N LEU A 102 6.21 11.47 18.80
CA LEU A 102 6.26 12.93 18.66
C LEU A 102 4.84 13.47 18.49
N PRO A 103 4.55 14.68 19.01
CA PRO A 103 3.28 15.32 18.77
C PRO A 103 3.14 15.70 17.30
N PHE A 104 1.89 15.75 16.84
CA PHE A 104 1.47 15.96 15.46
C PHE A 104 2.24 17.07 14.74
N MET A 105 2.48 18.20 15.42
CA MET A 105 3.19 19.34 14.84
C MET A 105 4.61 18.98 14.39
N PHE A 106 5.43 18.35 15.26
CA PHE A 106 6.81 18.00 14.93
C PHE A 106 6.87 16.84 13.94
N ALA A 107 6.00 15.84 14.08
CA ALA A 107 5.91 14.73 13.14
C ALA A 107 5.58 15.22 11.72
N SER A 108 4.63 16.14 11.60
CA SER A 108 4.18 16.71 10.33
C SER A 108 5.27 17.58 9.68
N ILE A 109 5.98 18.39 10.47
CA ILE A 109 7.10 19.19 9.96
C ILE A 109 8.19 18.28 9.40
N LEU A 110 8.58 17.23 10.14
CA LEU A 110 9.62 16.31 9.68
C LEU A 110 9.20 15.57 8.40
N PHE A 111 7.95 15.10 8.35
CA PHE A 111 7.40 14.47 7.14
C PHE A 111 7.41 15.41 5.94
N ALA A 112 6.92 16.63 6.11
CA ALA A 112 6.87 17.61 5.03
C ALA A 112 8.26 18.03 4.55
N TYR A 113 9.23 18.14 5.47
CA TYR A 113 10.63 18.41 5.13
C TYR A 113 11.25 17.24 4.37
N GLY A 114 10.94 16.00 4.77
CA GLY A 114 11.32 14.79 4.03
C GLY A 114 10.76 14.77 2.61
N CYS A 115 9.49 15.14 2.44
CA CYS A 115 8.86 15.29 1.12
C CYS A 115 9.57 16.35 0.27
N LEU A 116 9.81 17.55 0.81
CA LEU A 116 10.50 18.63 0.09
C LEU A 116 11.92 18.24 -0.33
N LEU A 117 12.65 17.56 0.56
CA LEU A 117 13.99 17.07 0.29
C LEU A 117 13.98 15.99 -0.81
N PHE A 118 13.00 15.09 -0.78
CA PHE A 118 12.80 14.08 -1.81
C PHE A 118 12.52 14.68 -3.19
N PHE A 119 11.68 15.72 -3.26
CA PHE A 119 11.44 16.49 -4.49
C PHE A 119 12.60 17.42 -4.88
N ARG A 120 13.70 17.41 -4.12
CA ARG A 120 14.89 18.24 -4.34
C ARG A 120 14.59 19.74 -4.31
N CYS A 121 13.57 20.16 -3.56
CA CYS A 121 13.23 21.56 -3.37
C CYS A 121 14.21 22.20 -2.39
N HIS A 122 15.34 22.73 -2.88
CA HIS A 122 16.42 23.21 -2.01
C HIS A 122 16.23 24.64 -1.47
N LYS A 123 15.18 25.36 -1.90
CA LYS A 123 14.94 26.76 -1.47
C LYS A 123 14.36 26.79 -0.07
N TRP A 124 15.06 27.45 0.85
CA TRP A 124 14.68 27.57 2.27
C TRP A 124 13.29 28.15 2.52
N HIS A 125 12.82 29.05 1.65
CA HIS A 125 11.49 29.65 1.81
C HIS A 125 10.35 28.62 1.81
N TYR A 126 10.46 27.54 1.03
CA TYR A 126 9.42 26.50 1.03
C TYR A 126 9.35 25.76 2.37
N TYR A 127 10.49 25.52 3.01
CA TYR A 127 10.55 24.91 4.34
C TYR A 127 9.93 25.80 5.42
N ALA A 128 10.20 27.11 5.35
CA ALA A 128 9.63 28.07 6.28
C ALA A 128 8.10 28.18 6.11
N ILE A 129 7.62 28.28 4.87
CA ILE A 129 6.18 28.39 4.58
C ILE A 129 5.43 27.15 5.07
N VAL A 130 5.92 25.96 4.74
CA VAL A 130 5.25 24.71 5.12
C VAL A 130 5.23 24.52 6.64
N ALA A 131 6.34 24.84 7.32
CA ALA A 131 6.37 24.81 8.79
C ALA A 131 5.36 25.81 9.38
N ALA A 132 5.30 27.04 8.87
CA ALA A 132 4.35 28.06 9.34
C ALA A 132 2.88 27.61 9.17
N VAL A 133 2.55 26.99 8.03
CA VAL A 133 1.21 26.43 7.79
C VAL A 133 0.88 25.33 8.79
N ILE A 134 1.80 24.38 9.02
CA ILE A 134 1.58 23.26 9.96
C ILE A 134 1.37 23.77 11.39
N VAL A 135 2.18 24.73 11.83
CA VAL A 135 2.03 25.37 13.14
C VAL A 135 0.68 26.07 13.25
N SER A 136 0.31 26.85 12.23
CA SER A 136 -0.96 27.59 12.20
C SER A 136 -2.17 26.65 12.30
N VAL A 137 -2.16 25.55 11.54
CA VAL A 137 -3.21 24.52 11.60
C VAL A 137 -3.23 23.87 12.98
N SER A 138 -2.08 23.48 13.52
CA SER A 138 -2.00 22.83 14.84
C SER A 138 -2.58 23.72 15.95
N LEU A 139 -2.22 25.01 15.95
CA LEU A 139 -2.75 26.00 16.90
C LEU A 139 -4.24 26.24 16.71
N PHE A 140 -4.72 26.32 15.48
CA PHE A 140 -6.15 26.50 15.19
C PHE A 140 -6.98 25.33 15.75
N PHE A 141 -6.52 24.09 15.53
CA PHE A 141 -7.20 22.90 16.03
C PHE A 141 -7.16 22.78 17.57
N GLN A 142 -6.02 23.10 18.19
CA GLN A 142 -5.87 23.03 19.64
C GLN A 142 -6.61 24.17 20.36
N HIS A 143 -6.53 25.39 19.85
CA HIS A 143 -7.01 26.58 20.56
C HIS A 143 -8.44 26.98 20.20
N PHE A 144 -8.87 26.73 18.95
CA PHE A 144 -10.19 27.13 18.46
C PHE A 144 -11.20 25.98 18.51
N LEU A 145 -10.76 24.77 18.15
CA LEU A 145 -11.61 23.57 18.12
C LEU A 145 -11.48 22.69 19.38
N ASN A 146 -10.51 22.96 20.25
CA ASN A 146 -10.25 22.21 21.48
C ASN A 146 -10.06 20.69 21.24
N VAL A 147 -9.49 20.34 20.08
CA VAL A 147 -9.23 18.95 19.69
C VAL A 147 -7.79 18.59 20.04
N SER A 148 -7.61 17.53 20.83
CA SER A 148 -6.30 16.94 21.12
C SER A 148 -5.78 16.21 19.89
N LEU A 149 -4.76 16.76 19.25
CA LEU A 149 -4.00 16.07 18.21
C LEU A 149 -2.98 15.12 18.87
N PRO A 150 -2.77 13.92 18.31
CA PRO A 150 -1.84 12.92 18.85
C PRO A 150 -0.40 13.41 18.90
#